data_AF-A0A1Z8NQI8-F1
#
_entry.id   AF-A0A1Z8NQI8-F1
#
_cell.length_a   1.000
_cell.length_b   1.000
_cell.length_c   1.000
_cell.angle_alpha   90.00
_cell.angle_beta   90.00
_cell.angle_gamma   90.00
#
_symmetry.space_group_name_H-M   'P 1'
#
loop_
_entity.id
_entity.type
_entity.pdbx_description
1 polymer ?
#
loop_
_entity_poly.entity_id
_entity_poly.type
_entity_poly.pdbx_seq_one_letter_code
_entity_poly.pdbx_strand_id
1 'polypeptide(L)'
;MIFNPLIIVASELGIRDLSTEPPKPKEQVKAIVTAFKKVGDAGIGSVIVDGVTDDQISELQANGAYTMKTDMSEFGKDHNYRSKSGAERIAATVNKFDRYYTHDIVVAVPDDMPELKPYYMQALMYALSDSDVGIATMVSPLTKEERSNTEIVKAQVDWNSDRIVYPLEGSKVGTLRDIRRDINNFDTDDIYKLVPIHAWRRGPLDRLIQLPPSDREFDEGTDLVRALDAGMRIDVTFVTDNMKVLISPEELIGDEIEG
;
A
#
# COMPACT_ATOMS: atom_id res chain seq x y z
N MET A 1 17.35 -6.27 9.98
CA MET A 1 17.06 -6.91 8.68
C MET A 1 17.19 -5.82 7.65
N ILE A 2 18.02 -5.98 6.62
CA ILE A 2 18.11 -5.00 5.53
C ILE A 2 17.15 -5.49 4.45
N PHE A 3 16.04 -4.77 4.26
CA PHE A 3 15.15 -5.02 3.14
C PHE A 3 15.74 -4.43 1.86
N ASN A 4 15.38 -5.00 0.72
CA ASN A 4 15.56 -4.39 -0.61
C ASN A 4 14.19 -4.22 -1.30
N PRO A 5 13.37 -3.24 -0.89
CA PRO A 5 12.05 -3.01 -1.44
C PRO A 5 12.06 -2.50 -2.88
N LEU A 6 11.11 -2.99 -3.67
CA LEU A 6 10.66 -2.39 -4.91
C LEU A 6 9.31 -1.71 -4.68
N ILE A 7 9.28 -0.39 -4.87
CA ILE A 7 8.09 0.44 -4.74
C ILE A 7 7.49 0.63 -6.13
N ILE A 8 6.20 0.34 -6.25
CA ILE A 8 5.43 0.50 -7.48
C ILE A 8 4.38 1.57 -7.24
N VAL A 9 4.50 2.68 -7.95
CA VAL A 9 3.42 3.67 -8.05
C VAL A 9 2.57 3.31 -9.25
N ALA A 10 1.31 2.97 -9.03
CA ALA A 10 0.42 2.53 -10.09
C ALA A 10 -0.94 3.21 -9.96
N SER A 11 -1.48 3.60 -11.11
CA SER A 11 -2.86 4.04 -11.20
C SER A 11 -3.83 2.87 -11.06
N GLU A 12 -5.06 3.11 -10.61
CA GLU A 12 -6.15 2.12 -10.69
C GLU A 12 -5.85 0.77 -10.01
N LEU A 13 -5.18 0.78 -8.86
CA LEU A 13 -4.90 -0.43 -8.07
C LEU A 13 -6.15 -1.09 -7.46
N GLY A 14 -7.35 -0.59 -7.75
CA GLY A 14 -8.58 -1.00 -7.07
C GLY A 14 -8.71 -0.45 -5.64
N ILE A 15 -7.68 0.22 -5.14
CA ILE A 15 -7.59 0.79 -3.79
C ILE A 15 -7.71 2.32 -3.86
N ARG A 16 -8.74 2.81 -4.56
CA ARG A 16 -9.09 4.23 -4.56
C ARG A 16 -10.22 4.48 -3.59
N ASP A 17 -10.24 5.66 -2.98
CA ASP A 17 -11.49 6.18 -2.44
C ASP A 17 -12.49 6.36 -3.60
N LEU A 18 -13.43 5.41 -3.69
CA LEU A 18 -14.47 5.38 -4.71
C LEU A 18 -15.47 6.54 -4.55
N SER A 19 -15.44 7.27 -3.43
CA SER A 19 -16.26 8.46 -3.24
C SER A 19 -15.78 9.69 -4.02
N THR A 20 -14.57 9.63 -4.58
CA THR A 20 -14.00 10.70 -5.43
C THR A 20 -14.15 10.36 -6.92
N GLU A 21 -14.42 11.33 -7.78
CA GLU A 21 -14.41 11.13 -9.24
C GLU A 21 -12.98 10.87 -9.77
N PRO A 22 -12.81 10.08 -10.85
CA PRO A 22 -11.50 9.87 -11.42
C PRO A 22 -10.88 11.19 -11.89
N PRO A 23 -9.60 11.45 -11.56
CA PRO A 23 -8.93 12.63 -12.06
C PRO A 23 -8.88 12.58 -13.59
N LYS A 24 -8.91 13.76 -14.23
CA LYS A 24 -8.71 13.84 -15.68
C LYS A 24 -7.32 13.31 -16.03
N PRO A 25 -7.08 12.79 -17.25
CA PRO A 25 -5.80 12.16 -17.60
C PRO A 25 -4.55 13.00 -17.27
N LYS A 26 -4.59 14.32 -17.51
CA LYS A 26 -3.48 15.22 -17.17
C LYS A 26 -3.29 15.42 -15.65
N GLU A 27 -4.38 15.50 -14.91
CA GLU A 27 -4.35 15.61 -13.44
C GLU A 27 -3.84 14.31 -12.83
N GLN A 28 -4.21 13.17 -13.40
CA GLN A 28 -3.71 11.86 -13.01
C GLN A 28 -2.20 11.75 -13.18
N VAL A 29 -1.65 12.13 -14.35
CA VAL A 29 -0.18 12.10 -14.53
C VAL A 29 0.52 12.99 -13.51
N LYS A 30 -0.01 14.19 -13.24
CA LYS A 30 0.55 15.07 -12.20
C LYS A 30 0.50 14.43 -10.80
N ALA A 31 -0.58 13.71 -10.49
CA ALA A 31 -0.73 12.98 -9.24
C ALA A 31 0.32 11.85 -9.13
N ILE A 32 0.46 11.03 -10.18
CA ILE A 32 1.49 9.98 -10.27
C ILE A 32 2.89 10.58 -10.08
N VAL A 33 3.20 11.69 -10.76
CA VAL A 33 4.49 12.39 -10.63
C VAL A 33 4.76 12.82 -9.19
N THR A 34 3.74 13.34 -8.52
CA THR A 34 3.83 13.75 -7.12
C THR A 34 4.04 12.54 -6.21
N ALA A 35 3.30 11.46 -6.43
CA ALA A 35 3.39 10.23 -5.65
C ALA A 35 4.78 9.60 -5.76
N PHE A 36 5.31 9.38 -6.98
CA PHE A 36 6.61 8.71 -7.15
C PHE A 36 7.79 9.52 -6.59
N LYS A 37 7.73 10.85 -6.67
CA LYS A 37 8.76 11.71 -6.05
C LYS A 37 8.75 11.55 -4.53
N LYS A 38 7.57 11.62 -3.91
CA LYS A 38 7.42 11.47 -2.46
C LYS A 38 7.85 10.09 -1.93
N VAL A 39 7.58 9.01 -2.66
CA VAL A 39 8.07 7.69 -2.25
C VAL A 39 9.57 7.54 -2.51
N GLY A 40 10.11 8.19 -3.54
CA GLY A 40 11.56 8.29 -3.74
C GLY A 40 12.25 8.97 -2.56
N ASP A 41 11.67 10.06 -2.05
CA ASP A 41 12.18 10.80 -0.88
C ASP A 41 12.17 9.96 0.42
N ALA A 42 11.45 8.83 0.47
CA ALA A 42 11.48 7.93 1.62
C ALA A 42 12.80 7.16 1.76
N GLY A 43 13.55 7.02 0.67
CA GLY A 43 14.86 6.35 0.67
C GLY A 43 14.82 4.87 1.05
N ILE A 44 13.64 4.21 1.00
CA ILE A 44 13.50 2.82 1.46
C ILE A 44 13.81 1.77 0.40
N GLY A 45 13.87 2.13 -0.90
CA GLY A 45 14.02 1.15 -1.98
C GLY A 45 13.95 1.75 -3.39
N SER A 46 13.97 0.88 -4.40
CA SER A 46 13.89 1.30 -5.81
C SER A 46 12.44 1.63 -6.19
N VAL A 47 12.23 2.68 -7.00
CA VAL A 47 10.90 3.12 -7.42
C VAL A 47 10.69 2.86 -8.90
N ILE A 48 9.58 2.22 -9.24
CA ILE A 48 9.06 2.13 -10.61
C ILE A 48 7.63 2.67 -10.67
N VAL A 49 7.23 3.13 -11.85
CA VAL A 49 5.89 3.66 -12.10
C VAL A 49 5.19 2.84 -13.18
N ASP A 50 4.01 2.32 -12.87
CA ASP A 50 3.22 1.49 -13.77
C ASP A 50 2.11 2.29 -14.43
N GLY A 51 2.29 2.61 -15.71
CA GLY A 51 1.32 3.33 -16.54
C GLY A 51 0.53 2.41 -17.47
N VAL A 52 -0.60 2.91 -17.99
CA VAL A 52 -1.50 2.10 -18.84
C VAL A 52 -1.61 2.61 -20.28
N THR A 53 -1.17 3.83 -20.57
CA THR A 53 -1.15 4.40 -21.94
C THR A 53 0.24 4.88 -22.34
N ASP A 54 0.53 4.90 -23.64
CA ASP A 54 1.82 5.41 -24.17
C ASP A 54 2.05 6.89 -23.82
N ASP A 55 0.98 7.69 -23.83
CA ASP A 55 1.03 9.11 -23.45
C ASP A 55 1.42 9.28 -21.96
N GLN A 56 0.83 8.48 -21.07
CA GLN A 56 1.20 8.47 -19.65
C GLN A 56 2.66 8.09 -19.48
N ILE A 57 3.10 7.00 -20.12
CA ILE A 57 4.48 6.51 -20.03
C ILE A 57 5.47 7.58 -20.48
N SER A 58 5.22 8.21 -21.63
CA SER A 58 6.11 9.23 -22.19
C SER A 58 6.25 10.44 -21.25
N GLU A 59 5.15 10.92 -20.69
CA GLU A 59 5.16 12.06 -19.76
C GLU A 59 5.83 11.70 -18.41
N LEU A 60 5.63 10.48 -17.91
CA LEU A 60 6.26 10.00 -16.69
C LEU A 60 7.78 9.87 -16.85
N GLN A 61 8.25 9.33 -17.98
CA GLN A 61 9.66 9.26 -18.32
C GLN A 61 10.30 10.65 -18.44
N ALA A 62 9.59 11.61 -19.05
CA ALA A 62 10.05 13.00 -19.12
C ALA A 62 10.21 13.65 -17.73
N ASN A 63 9.50 13.15 -16.72
CA ASN A 63 9.63 13.57 -15.32
C ASN A 63 10.66 12.75 -14.51
N GLY A 64 11.39 11.82 -15.15
CA GLY A 64 12.46 11.03 -14.53
C GLY A 64 12.02 9.70 -13.92
N ALA A 65 10.78 9.26 -14.16
CA ALA A 65 10.32 7.97 -13.67
C ALA A 65 10.92 6.79 -14.45
N TYR A 66 11.27 5.71 -13.75
CA TYR A 66 11.46 4.41 -14.39
C TYR A 66 10.11 3.75 -14.59
N THR A 67 9.68 3.60 -15.84
CA THR A 67 8.29 3.23 -16.15
C THR A 67 8.15 1.78 -16.63
N MET A 68 7.09 1.13 -16.18
CA MET A 68 6.54 -0.09 -16.77
C MET A 68 5.20 0.23 -17.43
N LYS A 69 4.87 -0.48 -18.51
CA LYS A 69 3.56 -0.39 -19.14
C LYS A 69 2.77 -1.67 -18.91
N THR A 70 1.59 -1.53 -18.33
CA THR A 70 0.63 -2.62 -18.18
C THR A 70 -0.44 -2.55 -19.26
N ASP A 71 -0.69 -3.68 -19.92
CA ASP A 71 -1.84 -3.84 -20.79
C ASP A 71 -3.06 -4.22 -19.95
N MET A 72 -4.01 -3.30 -19.81
CA MET A 72 -5.22 -3.50 -19.00
C MET A 72 -6.15 -4.58 -19.56
N SER A 73 -6.02 -4.97 -20.84
CA SER A 73 -6.79 -6.08 -21.40
C SER A 73 -6.43 -7.42 -20.75
N GLU A 74 -5.21 -7.58 -20.22
CA GLU A 74 -4.78 -8.78 -19.48
C GLU A 74 -5.58 -8.95 -18.16
N PHE A 75 -6.06 -7.83 -17.60
CA PHE A 75 -6.74 -7.73 -16.30
C PHE A 75 -8.24 -7.38 -16.41
N GLY A 76 -8.79 -7.44 -17.64
CA GLY A 76 -10.19 -7.16 -17.92
C GLY A 76 -11.18 -8.10 -17.21
N LYS A 77 -12.43 -7.63 -17.05
CA LYS A 77 -13.56 -8.35 -16.44
C LYS A 77 -14.23 -9.34 -17.39
N ASP A 78 -13.44 -10.13 -18.09
CA ASP A 78 -13.98 -11.05 -19.09
C ASP A 78 -14.61 -12.29 -18.40
N HIS A 79 -14.54 -12.35 -17.06
CA HIS A 79 -15.08 -13.42 -16.24
C HIS A 79 -15.52 -12.92 -14.86
N ASN A 80 -16.65 -13.41 -14.35
CA ASN A 80 -17.27 -13.04 -13.07
C ASN A 80 -16.46 -13.44 -11.80
N TYR A 81 -15.29 -14.06 -11.98
CA TYR A 81 -14.44 -14.57 -10.89
C TYR A 81 -13.14 -13.76 -10.72
N ARG A 82 -13.01 -12.63 -11.42
CA ARG A 82 -11.87 -11.72 -11.25
C ARG A 82 -12.25 -10.58 -10.30
N SER A 83 -11.44 -10.44 -9.25
CA SER A 83 -11.56 -9.32 -8.32
C SER A 83 -11.13 -8.02 -8.97
N LYS A 84 -11.55 -6.88 -8.40
CA LYS A 84 -11.04 -5.54 -8.76
C LYS A 84 -9.73 -5.20 -8.04
N SER A 85 -9.18 -6.10 -7.24
CA SER A 85 -7.99 -5.86 -6.43
C SER A 85 -6.71 -5.78 -7.27
N GLY A 86 -5.79 -4.90 -6.87
CA GLY A 86 -4.60 -4.58 -7.64
C GLY A 86 -3.45 -5.58 -7.54
N ALA A 87 -3.51 -6.55 -6.63
CA ALA A 87 -2.39 -7.47 -6.37
C ALA A 87 -1.92 -8.25 -7.61
N GLU A 88 -2.85 -8.68 -8.48
CA GLU A 88 -2.52 -9.41 -9.71
C GLU A 88 -1.72 -8.55 -10.70
N ARG A 89 -2.16 -7.30 -10.90
CA ARG A 89 -1.45 -6.32 -11.73
C ARG A 89 -0.07 -6.01 -11.15
N ILE A 90 0.01 -5.74 -9.85
CA ILE A 90 1.27 -5.49 -9.16
C ILE A 90 2.23 -6.66 -9.36
N ALA A 91 1.78 -7.89 -9.12
CA ALA A 91 2.64 -9.06 -9.27
C ALA A 91 3.10 -9.25 -10.72
N ALA A 92 2.24 -9.02 -11.71
CA ALA A 92 2.62 -9.07 -13.12
C ALA A 92 3.68 -8.02 -13.46
N THR A 93 3.49 -6.76 -13.02
CA THR A 93 4.45 -5.67 -13.23
C THR A 93 5.81 -6.00 -12.59
N VAL A 94 5.80 -6.46 -11.34
CA VAL A 94 7.03 -6.85 -10.64
C VAL A 94 7.71 -8.02 -11.33
N ASN A 95 6.97 -9.04 -11.76
CA ASN A 95 7.56 -10.21 -12.44
C ASN A 95 8.15 -9.85 -13.81
N LYS A 96 7.60 -8.84 -14.51
CA LYS A 96 8.17 -8.29 -15.75
C LYS A 96 9.47 -7.52 -15.48
N PHE A 97 9.53 -6.76 -14.39
CA PHE A 97 10.70 -5.93 -14.03
C PHE A 97 11.83 -6.71 -13.33
N ASP A 98 11.50 -7.47 -12.28
CA ASP A 98 12.43 -8.19 -11.41
C ASP A 98 12.13 -9.70 -11.38
N ARG A 99 12.39 -10.34 -12.51
CA ARG A 99 12.22 -11.79 -12.71
C ARG A 99 13.07 -12.63 -11.75
N TYR A 100 14.18 -12.10 -11.26
CA TYR A 100 15.16 -12.85 -10.46
C TYR A 100 15.00 -12.66 -8.95
N TYR A 101 13.94 -11.96 -8.51
CA TYR A 101 13.65 -11.75 -7.09
C TYR A 101 14.81 -11.04 -6.37
N THR A 102 15.36 -10.03 -7.04
CA THR A 102 16.41 -9.17 -6.49
C THR A 102 15.86 -8.32 -5.34
N HIS A 103 14.58 -7.95 -5.42
CA HIS A 103 13.83 -7.23 -4.41
C HIS A 103 12.99 -8.22 -3.60
N ASP A 104 13.13 -8.18 -2.28
CA ASP A 104 12.48 -9.10 -1.34
C ASP A 104 11.10 -8.61 -0.89
N ILE A 105 10.89 -7.30 -0.93
CA ILE A 105 9.65 -6.61 -0.61
C ILE A 105 9.10 -5.90 -1.84
N VAL A 106 7.79 -5.95 -2.01
CA VAL A 106 7.04 -5.22 -3.01
C VAL A 106 6.12 -4.25 -2.28
N VAL A 107 6.20 -2.95 -2.57
CA VAL A 107 5.30 -1.95 -1.98
C VAL A 107 4.45 -1.32 -3.07
N ALA A 108 3.13 -1.49 -3.00
CA ALA A 108 2.21 -0.82 -3.92
C ALA A 108 1.69 0.47 -3.31
N VAL A 109 1.77 1.54 -4.10
CA VAL A 109 1.37 2.89 -3.73
C VAL A 109 0.40 3.42 -4.78
N PRO A 110 -0.81 3.85 -4.39
CA PRO A 110 -1.75 4.49 -5.30
C PRO A 110 -1.20 5.79 -5.89
N ASP A 111 -1.70 6.17 -7.07
CA ASP A 111 -1.32 7.38 -7.78
C ASP A 111 -1.85 8.69 -7.15
N ASP A 112 -2.85 8.60 -6.27
CA ASP A 112 -3.63 9.72 -5.77
C ASP A 112 -3.63 9.87 -4.24
N MET A 113 -2.47 9.69 -3.59
CA MET A 113 -2.29 9.97 -2.16
C MET A 113 -1.51 11.28 -1.89
N PRO A 114 -2.16 12.46 -1.91
CA PRO A 114 -1.51 13.73 -1.56
C PRO A 114 -1.07 13.80 -0.09
N GLU A 115 -1.68 13.02 0.79
CA GLU A 115 -1.32 12.89 2.20
C GLU A 115 -0.12 11.99 2.44
N LEU A 116 0.37 11.25 1.42
CA LEU A 116 1.53 10.40 1.58
C LEU A 116 2.78 11.22 1.95
N LYS A 117 3.48 10.74 2.98
CA LYS A 117 4.70 11.30 3.52
C LYS A 117 5.81 10.24 3.53
N PRO A 118 7.07 10.63 3.26
CA PRO A 118 8.22 9.72 3.28
C PRO A 118 8.31 8.84 4.54
N TYR A 119 8.08 9.44 5.72
CA TYR A 119 8.17 8.74 7.00
C TYR A 119 7.10 7.65 7.20
N TYR A 120 5.95 7.72 6.51
CA TYR A 120 4.94 6.65 6.56
C TYR A 120 5.45 5.39 5.88
N MET A 121 6.22 5.53 4.79
CA MET A 121 6.84 4.41 4.10
C MET A 121 7.91 3.73 4.97
N GLN A 122 8.69 4.52 5.71
CA GLN A 122 9.64 4.00 6.69
C GLN A 122 8.93 3.28 7.85
N ALA A 123 7.86 3.87 8.37
CA ALA A 123 7.02 3.30 9.43
C ALA A 123 6.34 1.98 9.01
N LEU A 124 5.92 1.86 7.75
CA LEU A 124 5.36 0.64 7.19
C LEU A 124 6.34 -0.55 7.28
N MET A 125 7.64 -0.31 7.10
CA MET A 125 8.66 -1.37 7.15
C MET A 125 8.79 -2.01 8.55
N TYR A 126 8.40 -1.31 9.61
CA TYR A 126 8.39 -1.88 10.97
C TYR A 126 7.38 -3.01 11.11
N ALA A 127 6.26 -2.97 10.39
CA ALA A 127 5.28 -4.05 10.41
C ALA A 127 5.85 -5.38 9.88
N LEU A 128 6.82 -5.31 8.96
CA LEU A 128 7.52 -6.46 8.39
C LEU A 128 8.70 -6.98 9.24
N SER A 129 8.95 -6.43 10.44
CA SER A 129 10.13 -6.79 11.23
C SER A 129 10.19 -8.27 11.61
N ASP A 130 9.03 -8.91 11.73
CA ASP A 130 8.88 -10.35 11.97
C ASP A 130 8.85 -11.10 10.63
N SER A 131 9.63 -12.18 10.52
CA SER A 131 9.74 -12.97 9.29
C SER A 131 8.46 -13.70 8.93
N ASP A 132 7.59 -13.97 9.91
CA ASP A 132 6.32 -14.66 9.69
C ASP A 132 5.23 -13.74 9.12
N VAL A 133 5.49 -12.43 9.10
CA VAL A 133 4.59 -11.45 8.50
C VAL A 133 4.78 -11.45 6.99
N GLY A 134 3.71 -11.83 6.28
CA GLY A 134 3.73 -11.89 4.82
C GLY A 134 3.36 -10.57 4.16
N ILE A 135 2.51 -9.78 4.82
CA ILE A 135 1.97 -8.53 4.31
C ILE A 135 2.01 -7.47 5.42
N ALA A 136 2.35 -6.24 5.06
CA ALA A 136 2.24 -5.08 5.91
C ALA A 136 1.34 -4.03 5.28
N THR A 137 0.61 -3.29 6.11
CA THR A 137 -0.15 -2.12 5.69
C THR A 137 -0.19 -1.08 6.81
N MET A 138 -0.99 -0.03 6.65
CA MET A 138 -1.14 1.04 7.61
C MET A 138 -2.60 1.25 7.95
N VAL A 139 -2.84 1.76 9.16
CA VAL A 139 -4.17 2.16 9.61
C VAL A 139 -4.09 3.54 10.26
N SER A 140 -5.18 4.30 10.15
CA SER A 140 -5.31 5.62 10.77
C SER A 140 -6.55 5.71 11.66
N PRO A 141 -6.67 6.74 12.52
CA PRO A 141 -7.91 7.02 13.20
C PRO A 141 -9.07 7.14 12.22
N LEU A 142 -10.25 6.74 12.69
CA LEU A 142 -11.51 6.81 11.96
C LEU A 142 -12.33 7.97 12.53
N THR A 143 -12.75 8.92 11.69
CA THR A 143 -13.62 10.02 12.12
C THR A 143 -15.07 9.56 12.27
N LYS A 144 -15.92 10.39 12.89
CA LYS A 144 -17.33 10.07 13.08
C LYS A 144 -18.08 9.91 11.76
N GLU A 145 -17.75 10.74 10.77
CA GLU A 145 -18.34 10.72 9.44
C GLU A 145 -17.89 9.48 8.64
N GLU A 146 -16.62 9.08 8.80
CA GLU A 146 -16.05 7.93 8.12
C GLU A 146 -16.60 6.59 8.65
N ARG A 147 -17.03 6.54 9.92
CA ARG A 147 -17.60 5.33 10.54
C ARG A 147 -18.77 4.74 9.74
N SER A 148 -19.69 5.59 9.28
CA SER A 148 -20.87 5.15 8.50
C SER A 148 -20.63 5.08 6.99
N ASN A 149 -19.48 5.52 6.49
CA ASN A 149 -19.21 5.58 5.06
C ASN A 149 -18.70 4.22 4.54
N THR A 150 -19.54 3.45 3.86
CA THR A 150 -19.18 2.11 3.31
C THR A 150 -18.14 2.14 2.19
N GLU A 151 -17.82 3.32 1.63
CA GLU A 151 -16.71 3.45 0.67
C GLU A 151 -15.34 3.33 1.34
N ILE A 152 -15.26 3.61 2.64
CA ILE A 152 -14.05 3.51 3.44
C ILE A 152 -13.93 2.10 4.01
N VAL A 153 -12.79 1.46 3.79
CA VAL A 153 -12.47 0.15 4.37
C VAL A 153 -11.96 0.36 5.80
N LYS A 154 -12.48 -0.43 6.74
CA LYS A 154 -12.07 -0.40 8.14
C LYS A 154 -11.33 -1.67 8.52
N ALA A 155 -10.53 -1.55 9.56
CA ALA A 155 -9.68 -2.61 10.09
C ALA A 155 -9.82 -2.73 11.60
N GLN A 156 -9.94 -3.97 12.07
CA GLN A 156 -9.76 -4.33 13.48
C GLN A 156 -8.34 -4.83 13.68
N VAL A 157 -7.68 -4.34 14.73
CA VAL A 157 -6.26 -4.58 14.97
C VAL A 157 -6.04 -5.07 16.38
N ASP A 158 -5.23 -6.11 16.52
CA ASP A 158 -4.71 -6.56 17.82
C ASP A 158 -3.33 -5.96 18.03
N TRP A 159 -3.25 -4.93 18.88
CA TRP A 159 -2.05 -4.14 19.06
C TRP A 159 -1.00 -4.86 19.89
N ASN A 160 0.26 -4.80 19.43
CA ASN A 160 1.41 -5.21 20.22
C ASN A 160 2.06 -3.98 20.84
N SER A 161 1.88 -3.79 22.15
CA SER A 161 2.43 -2.64 22.89
C SER A 161 3.95 -2.56 22.89
N ASP A 162 4.63 -3.68 22.66
CA ASP A 162 6.09 -3.76 22.71
C ASP A 162 6.74 -3.39 21.36
N ARG A 163 5.94 -3.29 20.29
CA ARG A 163 6.41 -2.93 18.95
C ARG A 163 6.18 -1.46 18.65
N ILE A 164 7.11 -0.65 19.14
CA ILE A 164 7.17 0.80 18.92
C ILE A 164 7.83 1.10 17.56
N VAL A 165 7.31 2.12 16.86
CA VAL A 165 7.82 2.56 15.56
C VAL A 165 8.54 3.89 15.74
N TYR A 166 9.87 3.87 15.59
CA TYR A 166 10.72 5.00 15.95
C TYR A 166 10.64 6.26 15.08
N PRO A 167 10.36 6.25 13.75
CA PRO A 167 10.28 7.51 13.00
C PRO A 167 9.08 8.38 13.44
N LEU A 168 8.10 7.83 14.15
CA LEU A 168 6.83 8.50 14.47
C LEU A 168 6.45 8.31 15.93
N GLU A 169 6.38 9.41 16.68
CA GLU A 169 5.96 9.38 18.08
C GLU A 169 4.54 8.82 18.22
N GLY A 170 4.37 7.82 19.10
CA GLY A 170 3.09 7.17 19.35
C GLY A 170 2.66 6.16 18.27
N SER A 171 3.50 5.91 17.27
CA SER A 171 3.26 4.84 16.29
C SER A 171 3.63 3.48 16.86
N LYS A 172 2.83 2.48 16.50
CA LYS A 172 2.90 1.11 17.01
C LYS A 172 2.51 0.13 15.92
N VAL A 173 2.89 -1.13 16.11
CA VAL A 173 2.50 -2.23 15.23
C VAL A 173 1.45 -3.12 15.90
N GLY A 174 0.49 -3.59 15.13
CA GLY A 174 -0.46 -4.63 15.54
C GLY A 174 -0.66 -5.66 14.44
N THR A 175 -1.30 -6.78 14.79
CA THR A 175 -1.72 -7.79 13.80
C THR A 175 -3.15 -7.49 13.37
N LEU A 176 -3.36 -7.43 12.06
CA LEU A 176 -4.68 -7.25 11.49
C LEU A 176 -5.55 -8.47 11.80
N ARG A 177 -6.70 -8.23 12.43
CA ARG A 177 -7.65 -9.28 12.80
C ARG A 177 -8.77 -9.40 11.79
N ASP A 178 -9.30 -8.26 11.36
CA ASP A 178 -10.40 -8.28 10.41
C ASP A 178 -10.51 -7.00 9.58
N ILE A 179 -11.15 -7.12 8.42
CA ILE A 179 -11.47 -6.03 7.50
C ILE A 179 -12.96 -6.06 7.17
N ARG A 180 -13.64 -4.92 7.32
CA ARG A 180 -15.03 -4.69 6.88
C ARG A 180 -15.24 -3.27 6.41
N ARG A 181 -16.21 -3.06 5.53
CA ARG A 181 -16.75 -1.75 5.12
C ARG A 181 -17.88 -1.30 6.04
N ASP A 182 -18.77 -2.20 6.43
CA ASP A 182 -19.81 -1.91 7.42
C ASP A 182 -19.24 -2.06 8.84
N ILE A 183 -19.26 -0.96 9.59
CA ILE A 183 -18.75 -0.94 10.96
C ILE A 183 -19.56 -1.85 11.90
N ASN A 184 -20.84 -2.12 11.58
CA ASN A 184 -21.70 -2.98 12.40
C ASN A 184 -21.32 -4.46 12.32
N ASN A 185 -20.44 -4.82 11.39
CA ASN A 185 -19.94 -6.19 11.23
C ASN A 185 -18.72 -6.50 12.12
N PHE A 186 -18.24 -5.53 12.90
CA PHE A 186 -17.22 -5.75 13.93
C PHE A 186 -17.84 -6.06 15.28
N ASP A 187 -17.06 -6.73 16.13
CA ASP A 187 -17.40 -7.06 17.51
C ASP A 187 -16.84 -6.06 18.54
N THR A 188 -16.20 -4.98 18.08
CA THR A 188 -15.55 -3.96 18.90
C THR A 188 -15.69 -2.56 18.30
N ASP A 189 -15.53 -1.54 19.14
CA ASP A 189 -15.46 -0.13 18.76
C ASP A 189 -14.03 0.35 18.46
N ASP A 190 -13.01 -0.47 18.75
CA ASP A 190 -11.58 -0.18 18.48
C ASP A 190 -11.24 -0.48 17.01
N ILE A 191 -11.79 0.36 16.13
CA ILE A 191 -11.77 0.20 14.68
C ILE A 191 -11.07 1.38 14.02
N TYR A 192 -10.26 1.08 13.01
CA TYR A 192 -9.39 2.02 12.34
C TYR A 192 -9.73 2.11 10.84
N LYS A 193 -9.39 3.23 10.21
CA LYS A 193 -9.44 3.36 8.76
C LYS A 193 -8.24 2.63 8.15
N LEU A 194 -8.46 1.78 7.16
CA LEU A 194 -7.38 1.15 6.41
C LEU A 194 -6.76 2.17 5.44
N VAL A 195 -5.44 2.28 5.46
CA VAL A 195 -4.69 3.12 4.52
C VAL A 195 -4.32 2.28 3.30
N PRO A 196 -4.55 2.77 2.06
CA PRO A 196 -4.46 1.97 0.84
C PRO A 196 -3.02 1.72 0.34
N ILE A 197 -2.09 1.47 1.26
CA ILE A 197 -0.69 1.13 0.96
C ILE A 197 -0.37 -0.23 1.56
N HIS A 198 0.15 -1.11 0.73
CA HIS A 198 0.46 -2.48 1.11
C HIS A 198 1.89 -2.83 0.70
N ALA A 199 2.59 -3.53 1.59
CA ALA A 199 3.88 -4.11 1.32
C ALA A 199 3.78 -5.63 1.46
N TRP A 200 4.21 -6.37 0.46
CA TRP A 200 4.25 -7.84 0.50
C TRP A 200 5.69 -8.31 0.46
N ARG A 201 5.96 -9.40 1.17
CA ARG A 201 7.09 -10.26 0.80
C ARG A 201 6.76 -10.94 -0.53
N ARG A 202 7.78 -11.17 -1.37
CA ARG A 202 7.57 -11.80 -2.69
C ARG A 202 6.80 -13.13 -2.63
N GLY A 203 7.22 -14.06 -1.77
CA GLY A 203 6.55 -15.37 -1.64
C GLY A 203 5.06 -15.28 -1.27
N PRO A 204 4.67 -14.54 -0.22
CA PRO A 204 3.28 -14.25 0.10
C PRO A 204 2.49 -13.60 -1.03
N LEU A 205 3.08 -12.66 -1.80
CA LEU A 205 2.43 -12.10 -2.99
C LEU A 205 2.17 -13.18 -4.05
N ASP A 206 3.15 -14.04 -4.34
CA ASP A 206 2.99 -15.14 -5.30
C ASP A 206 1.93 -16.14 -4.85
N ARG A 207 1.86 -16.43 -3.55
CA ARG A 207 0.81 -17.28 -2.98
C ARG A 207 -0.56 -16.61 -3.10
N LEU A 208 -0.65 -15.30 -2.86
CA LEU A 208 -1.92 -14.56 -2.87
C LEU A 208 -2.57 -14.58 -4.26
N ILE A 209 -1.79 -14.31 -5.31
CA ILE A 209 -2.29 -14.26 -6.70
C ILE A 209 -2.66 -15.64 -7.27
N GLN A 210 -2.21 -16.72 -6.64
CA GLN A 210 -2.59 -18.09 -7.02
C GLN A 210 -3.91 -18.54 -6.38
N LEU A 211 -4.41 -17.80 -5.39
CA LEU A 211 -5.68 -18.09 -4.74
C LEU A 211 -6.83 -17.43 -5.49
N PRO A 212 -7.97 -18.12 -5.67
CA PRO A 212 -9.17 -17.47 -6.17
C PRO A 212 -9.59 -16.35 -5.22
N PRO A 213 -10.24 -15.28 -5.72
CA PRO A 213 -10.91 -14.29 -4.87
C PRO A 213 -11.80 -14.96 -3.82
N SER A 214 -11.77 -14.44 -2.60
CA SER A 214 -12.72 -14.87 -1.56
C SER A 214 -14.09 -14.24 -1.82
N ASP A 215 -15.17 -14.87 -1.32
CA ASP A 215 -16.51 -14.29 -1.42
C ASP A 215 -16.54 -12.89 -0.79
N ARG A 216 -15.88 -12.72 0.37
CA ARG A 216 -15.78 -11.44 1.08
C ARG A 216 -14.95 -10.41 0.31
N GLU A 217 -13.98 -10.80 -0.52
CA GLU A 217 -13.19 -9.85 -1.29
C GLU A 217 -14.07 -9.05 -2.26
N PHE A 218 -15.15 -9.63 -2.78
CA PHE A 218 -16.08 -8.90 -3.65
C PHE A 218 -16.89 -7.84 -2.88
N ASP A 219 -17.26 -8.13 -1.64
CA ASP A 219 -18.01 -7.22 -0.78
C ASP A 219 -17.12 -6.12 -0.21
N GLU A 220 -15.92 -6.49 0.24
CA GLU A 220 -14.99 -5.58 0.93
C GLU A 220 -14.04 -4.86 -0.02
N GLY A 221 -13.83 -5.38 -1.23
CA GLY A 221 -13.10 -4.73 -2.31
C GLY A 221 -11.58 -4.64 -2.11
N THR A 222 -10.97 -5.58 -1.38
CA THR A 222 -9.51 -5.62 -1.16
C THR A 222 -8.98 -7.07 -1.11
N ASP A 223 -7.84 -7.31 -1.76
CA ASP A 223 -7.14 -8.59 -1.73
C ASP A 223 -6.61 -8.96 -0.33
N LEU A 224 -6.49 -7.99 0.59
CA LEU A 224 -6.11 -8.28 1.98
C LEU A 224 -7.10 -9.20 2.67
N VAL A 225 -8.38 -9.14 2.31
CA VAL A 225 -9.39 -10.07 2.84
C VAL A 225 -9.13 -11.49 2.36
N ARG A 226 -8.81 -11.68 1.07
CA ARG A 226 -8.37 -12.98 0.55
C ARG A 226 -7.11 -13.48 1.27
N ALA A 227 -6.17 -12.60 1.58
CA ALA A 227 -4.98 -12.96 2.35
C ALA A 227 -5.33 -13.41 3.78
N LEU A 228 -6.21 -12.69 4.49
CA LEU A 228 -6.70 -13.07 5.83
C LEU A 228 -7.42 -14.41 5.81
N ASP A 229 -8.35 -14.61 4.87
CA ASP A 229 -9.12 -15.85 4.73
C ASP A 229 -8.21 -17.06 4.42
N ALA A 230 -7.07 -16.82 3.76
CA ALA A 230 -6.04 -17.82 3.50
C ALA A 230 -5.05 -18.06 4.66
N GLY A 231 -5.26 -17.38 5.80
CA GLY A 231 -4.41 -17.49 6.99
C GLY A 231 -3.05 -16.81 6.86
N MET A 232 -2.90 -15.84 5.96
CA MET A 232 -1.67 -15.05 5.87
C MET A 232 -1.65 -14.03 7.02
N ARG A 233 -0.52 -13.94 7.72
CA ARG A 233 -0.34 -12.91 8.74
C ARG A 233 -0.11 -11.56 8.07
N ILE A 234 -0.94 -10.59 8.47
CA ILE A 234 -0.85 -9.20 8.06
C ILE A 234 -0.63 -8.37 9.32
N ASP A 235 0.44 -7.59 9.34
CA ASP A 235 0.67 -6.64 10.43
C ASP A 235 0.47 -5.20 9.91
N VAL A 236 0.07 -4.30 10.78
CA VAL A 236 -0.27 -2.92 10.43
C VAL A 236 0.49 -1.93 11.31
N THR A 237 0.88 -0.82 10.72
CA THR A 237 1.44 0.31 11.45
C THR A 237 0.37 1.40 11.66
N PHE A 238 0.26 1.91 12.88
CA PHE A 238 -0.61 3.04 13.19
C PHE A 238 0.01 4.37 12.72
N VAL A 239 -0.74 5.16 11.95
CA VAL A 239 -0.32 6.47 11.44
C VAL A 239 -1.42 7.53 11.60
N THR A 240 -1.04 8.79 11.80
CA THR A 240 -1.98 9.93 11.78
C THR A 240 -1.27 11.21 11.34
N ASP A 241 -2.01 12.12 10.70
CA ASP A 241 -1.49 13.34 10.06
C ASP A 241 -0.73 14.28 10.99
N ASN A 242 -0.96 14.16 12.30
CA ASN A 242 -0.36 15.01 13.34
C ASN A 242 0.73 14.30 14.15
N MET A 243 1.27 13.17 13.67
CA MET A 243 2.39 12.52 14.35
C MET A 243 3.63 13.40 14.34
N LYS A 244 4.27 13.50 15.50
CA LYS A 244 5.60 14.11 15.60
C LYS A 244 6.62 13.17 14.98
N VAL A 245 7.32 13.66 13.96
CA VAL A 245 8.45 12.97 13.37
C VAL A 245 9.60 13.04 14.35
N LEU A 246 10.10 11.88 14.78
CA LEU A 246 11.20 11.78 15.73
C LEU A 246 12.58 11.77 15.04
N ILE A 247 12.62 11.32 13.79
CA ILE A 247 13.82 11.29 12.94
C ILE A 247 13.38 11.61 11.50
N SER A 248 13.99 12.60 10.86
CA SER A 248 13.69 12.94 9.46
C SER A 248 14.36 11.95 8.49
N PRO A 249 13.85 11.81 7.25
CA PRO A 249 14.54 11.04 6.21
C PRO A 249 15.98 11.54 5.95
N GLU A 250 16.21 12.85 6.06
CA GLU A 250 17.53 13.48 5.88
C GLU A 250 18.51 13.03 6.98
N GLU A 251 18.05 12.96 8.23
CA GLU A 251 18.83 12.48 9.38
C GLU A 251 19.18 10.98 9.27
N LEU A 252 18.41 10.19 8.51
CA LEU A 252 18.69 8.77 8.24
C LEU A 252 19.74 8.56 7.14
N ILE A 253 19.89 9.50 6.21
CA ILE A 253 20.82 9.41 5.06
C ILE A 253 22.24 9.82 5.46
N GLY A 254 22.40 10.52 6.59
CA GLY A 254 23.70 10.85 7.17
C GLY A 254 24.39 12.06 6.54
N ASP A 255 23.64 12.98 5.93
CA ASP A 255 24.19 14.28 5.57
C ASP A 255 24.52 15.07 6.86
N GLU A 256 25.70 15.70 6.82
CA GLU A 256 26.48 16.19 7.96
C GLU A 256 25.64 16.81 9.09
N ILE A 257 25.72 16.19 10.28
CA ILE A 257 25.52 16.93 11.53
C ILE A 257 26.66 17.94 11.59
N GLU A 258 26.40 19.19 11.18
CA GLU A 258 27.29 20.30 11.51
C GLU A 258 27.40 20.38 13.05
N GLY A 259 28.55 19.95 13.56
CA GLY A 259 28.95 20.03 14.96
C GLY A 259 30.44 20.35 15.07
#